data_AF-A0A962QRT4-F1
#
_entry.id   AF-A0A962QRT4-F1
#
_cell.length_a   1.000
_cell.length_b   1.000
_cell.length_c   1.000
_cell.angle_alpha   90.00
_cell.angle_beta   90.00
_cell.angle_gamma   90.00
#
_symmetry.space_group_name_H-M   'P 1'
#
loop_
_entity.id
_entity.type
_entity.pdbx_description
1 polymer ?
#
loop_
_entity_poly.entity_id
_entity_poly.type
_entity_poly.pdbx_seq_one_letter_code
_entity_poly.pdbx_strand_id
1 'polypeptide(L)'
;MTRQASYWIFFVIVAVGLALSWGQIGRKTHRVFEAEPFVFLKTESSCRPRAMPCAAMAGDRAVLLGPVPGGLVVRQTGLETAGITRIELIALSTDGSELGSYLAALRGDTWLVPDVPSQTTVLRVRVVGNRDTSVADFPL
;
A
#
# COMPACT_ATOMS: atom_id res chain seq x y z
N MET A 1 -53.09 10.54 -35.13
CA MET A 1 -52.12 9.71 -34.37
C MET A 1 -52.09 10.21 -32.93
N THR A 2 -52.54 9.36 -32.00
CA THR A 2 -52.92 9.71 -30.63
C THR A 2 -51.70 10.11 -29.78
N ARG A 3 -51.83 11.20 -29.00
CA ARG A 3 -50.79 11.75 -28.10
C ARG A 3 -50.12 10.70 -27.19
N GLN A 4 -50.83 9.61 -26.91
CA GLN A 4 -50.39 8.45 -26.12
C GLN A 4 -49.21 7.68 -26.72
N ALA A 5 -49.10 7.59 -28.06
CA ALA A 5 -47.97 6.92 -28.72
C ALA A 5 -46.65 7.72 -28.57
N SER A 6 -46.75 9.05 -28.50
CA SER A 6 -45.58 9.93 -28.37
C SER A 6 -44.96 9.88 -26.98
N TYR A 7 -45.78 9.73 -25.93
CA TYR A 7 -45.28 9.55 -24.56
C TYR A 7 -44.55 8.21 -24.37
N TRP A 8 -45.00 7.16 -25.06
CA TRP A 8 -44.40 5.84 -24.96
C TRP A 8 -42.98 5.82 -25.51
N ILE A 9 -42.76 6.47 -26.67
CA ILE A 9 -41.44 6.60 -27.28
C ILE A 9 -40.48 7.38 -26.37
N PHE A 10 -40.96 8.45 -25.73
CA PHE A 10 -40.14 9.25 -24.81
C PHE A 10 -39.68 8.42 -23.60
N PHE A 11 -40.57 7.59 -23.05
CA PHE A 11 -40.26 6.74 -21.90
C PHE A 11 -39.21 5.68 -22.23
N VAL A 12 -39.27 5.08 -23.43
CA VAL A 12 -38.27 4.11 -23.88
C VAL A 12 -36.89 4.76 -24.05
N ILE A 13 -36.82 5.96 -24.63
CA ILE A 13 -35.55 6.68 -24.81
C ILE A 13 -34.91 7.00 -23.45
N VAL A 14 -35.71 7.48 -22.49
CA VAL A 14 -35.23 7.79 -21.14
C VAL A 14 -34.76 6.52 -20.41
N ALA A 15 -35.50 5.42 -20.50
CA ALA A 15 -35.14 4.15 -19.89
C ALA A 15 -33.83 3.57 -20.45
N VAL A 16 -33.66 3.62 -21.78
CA VAL A 16 -32.43 3.17 -22.45
C VAL A 16 -31.25 4.09 -22.12
N GLY A 17 -31.46 5.41 -22.10
CA GLY A 17 -30.43 6.38 -21.71
C GLY A 17 -29.94 6.20 -20.27
N LEU A 18 -30.86 5.92 -19.35
CA LEU A 18 -30.49 5.57 -17.96
C LEU A 18 -29.70 4.26 -17.92
N ALA A 19 -30.20 3.18 -18.53
CA ALA A 19 -29.50 1.88 -18.53
C ALA A 19 -28.08 1.97 -19.10
N LEU A 20 -27.87 2.74 -20.18
CA LEU A 20 -26.56 2.95 -20.77
C LEU A 20 -25.64 3.84 -19.92
N SER A 21 -26.19 4.83 -19.21
CA SER A 21 -25.44 5.68 -18.26
C SER A 21 -24.88 4.87 -17.08
N TRP A 22 -25.72 4.01 -16.49
CA TRP A 22 -25.29 3.10 -15.41
C TRP A 22 -24.25 2.08 -15.88
N GLY A 23 -24.37 1.56 -17.11
CA GLY A 23 -23.41 0.62 -17.70
C GLY A 23 -22.01 1.20 -17.94
N GLN A 24 -21.90 2.50 -18.25
CA GLN A 24 -20.61 3.17 -18.43
C GLN A 24 -19.90 3.49 -17.12
N ILE A 25 -20.64 3.74 -16.04
CA ILE A 25 -20.08 4.06 -14.72
C ILE A 25 -19.64 2.77 -14.01
N GLY A 26 -20.37 1.65 -14.15
CA GLY A 26 -19.98 0.35 -13.59
C GLY A 26 -18.72 -0.26 -14.23
N ARG A 27 -18.42 0.05 -15.50
CA ARG A 27 -17.19 -0.40 -16.16
C ARG A 27 -15.93 0.33 -15.70
N LYS A 28 -16.05 1.57 -15.21
CA LYS A 28 -14.90 2.34 -14.71
C LYS A 28 -14.57 2.02 -13.25
N THR A 29 -15.52 1.53 -12.46
CA THR A 29 -15.26 1.08 -11.09
C THR A 29 -14.56 -0.28 -11.03
N HIS A 30 -14.75 -1.16 -12.02
CA HIS A 30 -14.09 -2.48 -12.01
C HIS A 30 -12.56 -2.44 -12.20
N ARG A 31 -11.98 -1.38 -12.79
CA ARG A 31 -10.52 -1.26 -12.94
C ARG A 31 -9.80 -0.73 -11.71
N VAL A 32 -10.52 -0.25 -10.69
CA VAL A 32 -9.92 0.29 -9.46
C VAL A 32 -9.89 -0.76 -8.33
N PHE A 33 -10.60 -1.89 -8.50
CA PHE A 33 -10.58 -3.00 -7.54
C PHE A 33 -9.50 -4.07 -7.81
N GLU A 34 -8.65 -3.89 -8.82
CA GLU A 34 -7.33 -4.54 -8.89
C GLU A 34 -6.28 -3.73 -8.10
N ALA A 35 -6.69 -3.07 -7.02
CA ALA A 35 -5.74 -2.67 -6.00
C ALA A 35 -5.17 -3.96 -5.41
N GLU A 36 -3.87 -4.21 -5.61
CA GLU A 36 -3.12 -5.24 -4.90
C GLU A 36 -3.62 -5.31 -3.44
N PRO A 37 -3.93 -6.51 -2.90
CA PRO A 37 -4.40 -6.59 -1.53
C PRO A 37 -3.31 -6.03 -0.60
N PHE A 38 -3.52 -4.80 -0.13
CA PHE A 38 -2.63 -4.14 0.81
C PHE A 38 -2.93 -4.64 2.21
N VAL A 39 -1.93 -5.22 2.87
CA VAL A 39 -2.02 -5.66 4.26
C VAL A 39 -1.30 -4.64 5.13
N PHE A 40 -2.05 -3.85 5.90
CA PHE A 40 -1.48 -2.90 6.84
C PHE A 40 -1.04 -3.62 8.12
N LEU A 41 0.25 -3.55 8.41
CA LEU A 41 0.89 -4.08 9.60
C LEU A 41 0.81 -3.03 10.72
N LYS A 42 0.47 -3.48 11.93
CA LYS A 42 0.43 -2.60 13.10
C LYS A 42 1.77 -2.62 13.80
N THR A 43 2.44 -1.47 13.81
CA THR A 43 3.69 -1.25 14.56
C THR A 43 3.45 -1.32 16.06
N GLU A 44 4.40 -1.90 16.79
CA GLU A 44 4.32 -1.99 18.23
C GLU A 44 4.35 -0.61 18.91
N SER A 45 3.74 -0.54 20.10
CA SER A 45 3.74 0.67 20.91
C SER A 45 5.14 1.00 21.40
N SER A 46 5.48 2.29 21.47
CA SER A 46 6.78 2.78 21.99
C SER A 46 7.99 2.35 21.14
N CYS A 47 7.79 2.12 19.85
CA CYS A 47 8.84 1.75 18.90
C CYS A 47 9.88 2.89 18.70
N ARG A 48 11.17 2.52 18.73
CA ARG A 48 12.34 3.37 18.42
C ARG A 48 13.39 2.60 17.61
N PRO A 49 13.24 2.45 16.29
CA PRO A 49 14.07 1.60 15.43
C PRO A 49 15.56 1.94 15.43
N ARG A 50 15.91 3.19 15.71
CA ARG A 50 17.32 3.62 15.83
C ARG A 50 17.98 3.16 17.13
N ALA A 51 17.20 2.89 18.17
CA ALA A 51 17.70 2.50 19.49
C ALA A 51 17.51 1.00 19.77
N MET A 52 16.38 0.43 19.35
CA MET A 52 16.04 -0.98 19.54
C MET A 52 15.25 -1.50 18.33
N PRO A 53 15.33 -2.81 18.00
CA PRO A 53 14.52 -3.39 16.95
C PRO A 53 13.03 -3.21 17.22
N CYS A 54 12.30 -2.80 16.19
CA CYS A 54 10.85 -2.68 16.22
C CYS A 54 10.16 -3.73 15.36
N ALA A 55 8.98 -4.19 15.77
CA ALA A 55 8.11 -5.06 15.00
C ALA A 55 6.81 -4.36 14.56
N ALA A 56 6.38 -4.66 13.34
CA ALA A 56 5.04 -4.39 12.84
C ALA A 56 4.40 -5.70 12.38
N MET A 57 3.19 -5.99 12.86
CA MET A 57 2.58 -7.33 12.77
C MET A 57 1.14 -7.26 12.25
N ALA A 58 0.71 -8.28 11.51
CA ALA A 58 -0.68 -8.51 11.15
C ALA A 58 -0.90 -10.02 10.95
N GLY A 59 -1.80 -10.61 11.73
CA GLY A 59 -2.17 -12.03 11.58
C GLY A 59 -0.97 -12.98 11.64
N ASP A 60 -0.55 -13.46 10.48
CA ASP A 60 0.47 -14.50 10.28
C ASP A 60 1.86 -13.97 9.91
N ARG A 61 2.03 -12.65 9.77
CA ARG A 61 3.24 -12.02 9.24
C ARG A 61 3.71 -10.85 10.07
N ALA A 62 5.02 -10.59 10.01
CA ALA A 62 5.64 -9.45 10.64
C ALA A 62 6.80 -8.89 9.83
N VAL A 63 6.98 -7.57 9.95
CA VAL A 63 8.14 -6.83 9.45
C VAL A 63 8.85 -6.23 10.66
N LEU A 64 10.16 -6.42 10.71
CA LEU A 64 11.04 -5.96 11.78
C LEU A 64 11.95 -4.87 11.20
N LEU A 65 12.05 -3.72 11.86
CA LEU A 65 12.99 -2.66 11.52
C LEU A 65 13.89 -2.41 12.73
N GLY A 66 15.20 -2.59 12.58
CA GLY A 66 16.13 -2.42 13.70
C GLY A 66 17.47 -1.82 13.33
N PRO A 67 18.26 -1.42 14.33
CA PRO A 67 19.54 -0.78 14.11
C PRO A 67 20.63 -1.82 13.84
N VAL A 68 21.55 -1.45 12.94
CA VAL A 68 22.81 -2.16 12.69
C VAL A 68 23.96 -1.16 12.70
N PRO A 69 25.22 -1.60 12.86
CA PRO A 69 26.35 -0.70 12.70
C PRO A 69 26.29 0.03 11.35
N GLY A 70 26.11 1.35 11.40
CA GLY A 70 26.04 2.22 10.21
C GLY A 70 24.68 2.34 9.53
N GLY A 71 23.57 1.87 10.12
CA GLY A 71 22.24 2.08 9.52
C GLY A 71 21.10 1.31 10.15
N LEU A 72 20.07 1.07 9.35
CA LEU A 72 18.88 0.27 9.70
C LEU A 72 18.76 -0.94 8.77
N VAL A 73 18.16 -2.01 9.28
CA VAL A 73 17.79 -3.19 8.49
C VAL A 73 16.34 -3.53 8.68
N VAL A 74 15.74 -4.00 7.60
CA VAL A 74 14.44 -4.65 7.57
C VAL A 74 14.64 -6.16 7.54
N ARG A 75 13.89 -6.85 8.39
CA ARG A 75 13.70 -8.31 8.37
C ARG A 75 12.21 -8.60 8.30
N GLN A 76 11.86 -9.79 7.85
CA GLN A 76 10.47 -10.18 7.68
C GLN A 76 10.31 -11.65 8.07
N THR A 77 9.14 -11.98 8.60
CA THR A 77 8.75 -13.35 8.97
C THR A 77 7.29 -13.57 8.62
N GLY A 78 6.92 -14.82 8.35
CA GLY A 78 5.59 -15.17 7.82
C GLY A 78 5.36 -14.75 6.36
N LEU A 79 6.34 -14.10 5.73
CA LEU A 79 6.37 -13.78 4.31
C LEU A 79 7.41 -14.68 3.64
N GLU A 80 6.99 -15.46 2.64
CA GLU A 80 7.90 -16.33 1.90
C GLU A 80 8.90 -15.49 1.10
N THR A 81 10.19 -15.55 1.44
CA THR A 81 11.22 -14.69 0.83
C THR A 81 11.30 -14.86 -0.70
N ALA A 82 11.07 -16.07 -1.21
CA ALA A 82 11.01 -16.33 -2.66
C ALA A 82 9.82 -15.64 -3.35
N GLY A 83 8.79 -15.26 -2.58
CA GLY A 83 7.63 -14.52 -3.04
C GLY A 83 7.76 -13.00 -2.93
N ILE A 84 8.86 -12.48 -2.37
CA ILE A 84 9.09 -11.04 -2.24
C ILE A 84 9.78 -10.53 -3.50
N THR A 85 9.11 -9.64 -4.22
CA THR A 85 9.63 -9.01 -5.44
C THR A 85 10.59 -7.89 -5.11
N ARG A 86 10.22 -7.03 -4.14
CA ARG A 86 11.06 -5.92 -3.66
C ARG A 86 10.55 -5.37 -2.33
N ILE A 87 11.42 -4.65 -1.63
CA ILE A 87 11.04 -3.82 -0.48
C ILE A 87 11.26 -2.35 -0.84
N GLU A 88 10.17 -1.60 -0.85
CA GLU A 88 10.16 -0.15 -1.03
C GLU A 88 10.11 0.54 0.34
N LEU A 89 10.81 1.66 0.44
CA LEU A 89 10.96 2.46 1.65
C LEU A 89 10.57 3.89 1.29
N ILE A 90 9.53 4.41 1.94
CA ILE A 90 9.04 5.77 1.71
C ILE A 90 9.34 6.58 2.95
N ALA A 91 10.17 7.61 2.78
CA ALA A 91 10.48 8.55 3.85
C ALA A 91 9.38 9.59 3.96
N LEU A 92 8.79 9.73 5.14
CA LEU A 92 7.71 10.67 5.43
C LEU A 92 8.17 11.73 6.44
N SER A 93 7.77 12.96 6.18
CA SER A 93 7.87 14.09 7.11
C SER A 93 6.76 14.04 8.17
N THR A 94 6.84 14.92 9.17
CA THR A 94 5.91 14.99 10.32
C THR A 94 4.46 15.29 9.89
N ASP A 95 4.31 16.01 8.78
CA ASP A 95 3.03 16.34 8.13
C ASP A 95 2.51 15.21 7.24
N GLY A 96 3.23 14.09 7.13
CA GLY A 96 2.91 12.96 6.26
C GLY A 96 3.32 13.15 4.80
N SER A 97 4.01 14.25 4.46
CA SER A 97 4.53 14.49 3.11
C SER A 97 5.64 13.51 2.76
N GLU A 98 5.60 12.96 1.54
CA GLU A 98 6.65 12.07 1.03
C GLU A 98 7.91 12.88 0.69
N LEU A 99 9.00 12.56 1.38
CA LEU A 99 10.33 13.16 1.19
C LEU A 99 11.13 12.43 0.10
N GLY A 100 10.79 11.17 -0.17
CA GLY A 100 11.45 10.34 -1.16
C GLY A 100 11.05 8.87 -1.04
N SER A 101 11.31 8.11 -2.11
CA SER A 101 11.17 6.66 -2.14
C SER A 101 12.49 6.00 -2.48
N TYR A 102 12.76 4.88 -1.83
CA TYR A 102 14.02 4.15 -1.91
C TYR A 102 13.75 2.65 -1.97
N LEU A 103 14.70 1.89 -2.49
CA LEU A 103 14.65 0.43 -2.49
C LEU A 103 15.63 -0.11 -1.45
N ALA A 104 15.17 -1.06 -0.65
CA ALA A 104 16.04 -1.76 0.28
C ALA A 104 16.94 -2.73 -0.49
N ALA A 105 18.22 -2.82 -0.11
CA ALA A 105 19.16 -3.73 -0.74
C ALA A 105 19.21 -5.07 0.01
N LEU A 106 18.97 -6.18 -0.69
CA LEU A 106 19.08 -7.51 -0.09
C LEU A 106 20.56 -7.84 0.19
N ARG A 107 20.88 -8.13 1.45
CA ARG A 107 22.18 -8.64 1.90
C ARG A 107 21.95 -9.85 2.82
N GLY A 108 22.18 -11.04 2.27
CA GLY A 108 21.91 -12.30 2.97
C GLY A 108 20.41 -12.48 3.22
N ASP A 109 20.02 -12.56 4.50
CA ASP A 109 18.64 -12.68 4.97
C ASP A 109 18.01 -11.33 5.38
N THR A 110 18.72 -10.22 5.17
CA THR A 110 18.29 -8.88 5.60
C THR A 110 18.22 -7.90 4.45
N TRP A 111 17.35 -6.90 4.60
CA TRP A 111 17.19 -5.81 3.65
C TRP A 111 17.74 -4.53 4.26
N LEU A 112 18.82 -4.00 3.70
CA LEU A 112 19.45 -2.78 4.18
C LEU A 112 18.64 -1.57 3.76
N VAL A 113 18.38 -0.71 4.74
CA VAL A 113 17.77 0.60 4.52
C VAL A 113 18.88 1.56 4.07
N PRO A 114 18.77 2.21 2.90
CA PRO A 114 19.72 3.22 2.47
C PRO A 114 19.63 4.45 3.38
N ASP A 115 20.59 5.35 3.26
CA ASP A 115 20.57 6.59 4.06
C ASP A 115 19.36 7.44 3.66
N VAL A 116 18.50 7.73 4.64
CA VAL A 116 17.26 8.49 4.45
C VAL A 116 17.44 9.93 4.94
N PRO A 117 16.71 10.91 4.39
CA PRO A 117 16.83 12.31 4.78
C PRO A 117 16.69 12.48 6.29
N SER A 118 17.49 13.37 6.90
CA SER A 118 17.46 13.62 8.34
C SER A 118 16.13 14.15 8.87
N GLN A 119 15.33 14.76 7.99
CA GLN A 119 13.97 15.24 8.28
C GLN A 119 12.90 14.13 8.27
N THR A 120 13.29 12.88 8.01
CA THR A 120 12.37 11.72 8.02
C THR A 120 11.94 11.42 9.45
N THR A 121 10.63 11.47 9.70
CA THR A 121 10.03 11.15 11.02
C THR A 121 9.33 9.81 11.01
N VAL A 122 8.82 9.37 9.85
CA VAL A 122 8.23 8.05 9.68
C VAL A 122 8.83 7.40 8.44
N LEU A 123 9.24 6.14 8.58
CA LEU A 123 9.65 5.29 7.47
C LEU A 123 8.55 4.28 7.19
N ARG A 124 7.90 4.43 6.04
CA ARG A 124 6.93 3.48 5.55
C ARG A 124 7.65 2.38 4.77
N VAL A 125 7.59 1.17 5.28
CA VAL A 125 8.15 -0.04 4.66
C VAL A 125 7.05 -0.75 3.91
N ARG A 126 7.20 -0.90 2.59
CA ARG A 126 6.31 -1.67 1.73
C ARG A 126 7.03 -2.91 1.25
N VAL A 127 6.59 -4.07 1.73
CA VAL A 127 7.05 -5.38 1.26
C VAL A 127 6.14 -5.80 0.12
N VAL A 128 6.63 -5.67 -1.11
CA VAL A 128 5.88 -6.01 -2.32
C VAL A 128 6.13 -7.48 -2.64
N GLY A 129 5.12 -8.30 -2.43
CA GLY A 129 5.12 -9.72 -2.80
C GLY A 129 4.42 -9.98 -4.12
N ASN A 130 4.50 -11.22 -4.60
CA ASN A 130 3.83 -11.67 -5.83
C ASN A 130 2.30 -11.66 -5.75
N ARG A 131 1.72 -11.67 -4.54
CA ARG A 131 0.27 -11.79 -4.31
C ARG A 131 -0.32 -10.59 -3.58
N ASP A 132 0.46 -9.98 -2.71
CA ASP A 132 0.03 -8.95 -1.80
C ASP A 132 1.19 -8.00 -1.44
N THR A 133 0.83 -6.79 -1.00
CA THR A 133 1.78 -5.79 -0.55
C THR A 133 1.54 -5.52 0.92
N SER A 134 2.52 -5.82 1.77
CA SER A 134 2.44 -5.54 3.20
C SER A 134 3.04 -4.18 3.52
N VAL A 135 2.34 -3.33 4.27
CA VAL A 135 2.75 -1.95 4.55
C VAL A 135 2.86 -1.73 6.05
N ALA A 136 3.99 -1.22 6.52
CA ALA A 136 4.25 -0.89 7.92
C ALA A 136 4.83 0.52 8.06
N ASP A 137 4.35 1.30 9.03
CA ASP A 137 4.85 2.64 9.31
C ASP A 137 5.66 2.63 10.62
N PHE A 138 6.96 2.92 10.54
CA PHE A 138 7.84 2.97 11.70
C PHE A 138 8.25 4.40 12.02
N PRO A 139 8.15 4.86 13.27
CA PRO A 139 8.71 6.15 13.68
C PRO A 139 10.24 6.09 13.63
N LEU A 140 10.93 7.13 13.14
CA LEU A 140 12.40 7.21 13.07
C LEU A 140 13.02 8.19 14.07
#